data_AF-A0AAW0F702-F1
#
_entry.id   AF-A0AAW0F702-F1
#
_cell.length_a   1.000
_cell.length_b   1.000
_cell.length_c   1.000
_cell.angle_alpha   90.00
_cell.angle_beta   90.00
_cell.angle_gamma   90.00
#
_symmetry.space_group_name_H-M   'P 1'
#
loop_
_entity.id
_entity.type
_entity.pdbx_description
1 polymer ?
#
loop_
_entity_poly.entity_id
_entity_poly.type
_entity_poly.pdbx_seq_one_letter_code
_entity_poly.pdbx_strand_id
1 'polypeptide(L)'
;MSELAAQTFNSIPFYKGYLPLKEAQQAQSYVVLALPVEQAALPYDDDVFIARSVGSTHLYSQVVAPPAEFPTTPVTDASDRHTPLLHPSTPGHRPLTDRSPLTHSRSSPTEHSRAPPAVTLGNSFAANSTSGTLGTSAGVAFFLFHKRDVEPPPIRFYVSPKKVHRCFLGCERTGCTCERIHFRPGAWRMRLDTLPRLPVTAARAGQNVRLAQSQIQPTAGYFFALGLKAAKVLPAVVPTMCRFNKSCRNGISCLYVHADKPVSPKQAQTSEISLRQWGQHVMADALSEDEMDAFYGFLDAQGIRTVGDMQVLGNTAFDSLAARVAPRWAEAFLTLSALRDVDTKTPLQTALLAFPRVEAPVVLPAFLKTVGDLLNLTALAFAQLQVAPFVMDACALVRSRCGNDEAFNIIDLKKEDPDSFFSKATRMILNFCRVRAHCSWRKHDPTRPVVTSVLTFVDVNTCRCHRNGDNLHNTAQEQIEAPIPSDIEEMGTPRGSWCQCMRRGVIAVNYELSTPSGSRCSEQNAMGKLAALGVPTWGVREVFVHGMNVNKEANPLFPCGVCENMLQKVTKDVLAHYGGDVTLYMFDATAPRKIVFLTIPEISNRDGANFKKFVAEDLRDRLQP
;
A
#
# COMPACT_ATOMS: atom_id res chain seq x y z
N MET A 1 -22.14 2.92 -2.91
CA MET A 1 -20.77 3.43 -3.14
C MET A 1 -19.85 2.28 -3.52
N SER A 2 -18.86 2.48 -4.41
CA SER A 2 -17.96 1.40 -4.83
C SER A 2 -16.93 1.08 -3.75
N GLU A 3 -16.83 -0.17 -3.32
CA GLU A 3 -15.82 -0.67 -2.36
C GLU A 3 -14.39 -0.31 -2.80
N LEU A 4 -14.14 -0.29 -4.13
CA LEU A 4 -12.89 0.12 -4.75
C LEU A 4 -12.54 1.60 -4.46
N ALA A 5 -13.53 2.50 -4.45
CA ALA A 5 -13.31 3.91 -4.14
C ALA A 5 -12.87 4.11 -2.68
N ALA A 6 -13.48 3.36 -1.74
CA ALA A 6 -13.11 3.40 -0.33
C ALA A 6 -11.71 2.81 -0.08
N GLN A 7 -11.42 1.63 -0.66
CA GLN A 7 -10.09 1.01 -0.57
C GLN A 7 -9.00 1.91 -1.16
N THR A 8 -9.27 2.50 -2.33
CA THR A 8 -8.32 3.41 -2.98
C THR A 8 -8.13 4.68 -2.15
N PHE A 9 -9.19 5.28 -1.62
CA PHE A 9 -9.07 6.47 -0.77
C PHE A 9 -8.26 6.21 0.49
N ASN A 10 -8.48 5.06 1.14
CA ASN A 10 -7.72 4.65 2.31
C ASN A 10 -6.23 4.48 1.98
N SER A 11 -5.88 4.03 0.77
CA SER A 11 -4.48 3.87 0.36
C SER A 11 -3.76 5.17 -0.01
N ILE A 12 -4.46 6.30 -0.24
CA ILE A 12 -3.84 7.58 -0.64
C ILE A 12 -3.04 8.22 0.52
N PRO A 13 -1.71 8.44 0.39
CA PRO A 13 -0.96 9.19 1.38
C PRO A 13 -1.16 10.70 1.17
N PHE A 14 -1.74 11.37 2.16
CA PHE A 14 -1.85 12.84 2.16
C PHE A 14 -0.58 13.51 2.69
N TYR A 15 0.11 12.87 3.61
CA TYR A 15 1.35 13.37 4.16
C TYR A 15 2.42 13.26 3.07
N LYS A 16 3.07 14.37 2.75
CA LYS A 16 4.15 14.42 1.77
C LYS A 16 5.45 14.61 2.53
N GLY A 17 6.00 13.51 2.99
CA GLY A 17 7.25 13.44 3.74
C GLY A 17 7.59 11.98 3.99
N TYR A 18 8.86 11.70 4.24
CA TYR A 18 9.27 10.36 4.62
C TYR A 18 8.85 10.06 6.05
N LEU A 19 8.37 8.84 6.32
CA LEU A 19 8.04 8.33 7.64
C LEU A 19 8.47 6.84 7.71
N PRO A 20 8.90 6.34 8.87
CA PRO A 20 9.00 4.90 9.10
C PRO A 20 7.64 4.23 8.93
N LEU A 21 7.62 2.92 8.69
CA LEU A 21 6.42 2.21 8.24
C LEU A 21 5.23 2.38 9.19
N LYS A 22 5.46 2.29 10.51
CA LYS A 22 4.42 2.40 11.54
C LYS A 22 3.76 3.79 11.53
N GLU A 23 4.58 4.83 11.53
CA GLU A 23 4.16 6.24 11.48
C GLU A 23 3.45 6.54 10.15
N ALA A 24 3.93 5.98 9.04
CA ALA A 24 3.29 6.11 7.74
C ALA A 24 1.87 5.55 7.74
N GLN A 25 1.65 4.37 8.34
CA GLN A 25 0.33 3.76 8.48
C GLN A 25 -0.60 4.60 9.38
N GLN A 26 -0.06 5.16 10.47
CA GLN A 26 -0.81 6.07 11.34
C GLN A 26 -1.24 7.33 10.59
N ALA A 27 -0.31 8.02 9.92
CA ALA A 27 -0.61 9.23 9.14
C ALA A 27 -1.56 8.96 7.97
N GLN A 28 -1.51 7.77 7.36
CA GLN A 28 -2.38 7.35 6.26
C GLN A 28 -3.86 7.25 6.68
N SER A 29 -4.13 7.09 7.97
CA SER A 29 -5.49 7.08 8.54
C SER A 29 -6.14 8.45 8.62
N TYR A 30 -5.39 9.51 8.28
CA TYR A 30 -5.84 10.90 8.36
C TYR A 30 -5.83 11.60 6.99
N VAL A 31 -6.61 12.67 6.90
CA VAL A 31 -6.73 13.50 5.71
C VAL A 31 -6.87 14.97 6.11
N VAL A 32 -6.26 15.86 5.32
CA VAL A 32 -6.54 17.30 5.38
C VAL A 32 -7.57 17.69 4.33
N LEU A 33 -8.62 18.38 4.76
CA LEU A 33 -9.69 18.89 3.91
C LEU A 33 -9.80 20.41 4.05
N ALA A 34 -10.17 21.04 2.95
CA ALA A 34 -10.40 22.48 2.85
C ALA A 34 -11.91 22.76 2.87
N LEU A 35 -12.36 23.66 3.73
CA LEU A 35 -13.75 24.08 3.83
C LEU A 35 -13.86 25.58 3.52
N PRO A 36 -14.82 26.02 2.69
CA PRO A 36 -15.13 27.45 2.57
C PRO A 36 -15.56 28.00 3.93
N VAL A 37 -15.07 29.19 4.30
CA VAL A 37 -15.34 29.81 5.62
C VAL A 37 -16.85 30.00 5.88
N GLU A 38 -17.66 30.22 4.84
CA GLU A 38 -19.13 30.30 4.93
C GLU A 38 -19.79 28.97 5.37
N GLN A 39 -19.12 27.84 5.20
CA GLN A 39 -19.59 26.50 5.60
C GLN A 39 -18.94 26.02 6.90
N ALA A 40 -17.87 26.68 7.37
CA ALA A 40 -17.15 26.33 8.60
C ALA A 40 -17.77 26.96 9.87
N ALA A 41 -18.79 27.81 9.71
CA ALA A 41 -19.46 28.52 10.78
C ALA A 41 -20.75 27.82 11.22
N LEU A 42 -20.62 26.62 11.82
CA LEU A 42 -21.63 26.09 12.73
C LEU A 42 -20.91 25.56 13.97
N PRO A 43 -21.00 26.26 15.11
CA PRO A 43 -20.37 25.82 16.34
C PRO A 43 -21.20 24.66 16.92
N TYR A 44 -20.59 23.49 17.03
CA TYR A 44 -20.84 22.64 18.19
C TYR A 44 -19.74 23.01 19.20
N ASP A 45 -20.17 23.43 20.38
CA ASP A 45 -19.34 23.71 21.55
C ASP A 45 -18.51 22.46 21.91
N ASP A 46 -17.23 22.43 21.53
CA ASP A 46 -16.25 21.44 21.99
C ASP A 46 -15.05 22.13 22.69
N ASP A 47 -15.12 23.44 22.94
CA ASP A 47 -14.04 24.24 23.56
C ASP A 47 -13.86 23.99 25.07
N VAL A 48 -14.49 22.97 25.66
CA VAL A 48 -14.42 22.71 27.11
C VAL A 48 -13.25 21.78 27.51
N PHE A 49 -12.58 21.07 26.58
CA PHE A 49 -11.61 20.04 26.99
C PHE A 49 -10.10 20.35 26.86
N ILE A 50 -9.67 21.51 26.34
CA ILE A 50 -8.23 21.81 26.15
C ILE A 50 -7.68 22.88 27.12
N ALA A 51 -8.50 23.48 27.99
CA ALA A 51 -8.04 24.52 28.92
C ALA A 51 -7.44 24.01 30.26
N ARG A 52 -7.20 22.72 30.45
CA ARG A 52 -6.58 22.17 31.69
C ARG A 52 -5.38 21.27 31.40
N SER A 53 -4.35 21.79 30.76
CA SER A 53 -2.99 21.20 30.87
C SER A 53 -1.90 22.17 30.44
N VAL A 54 -1.88 23.37 31.05
CA VAL A 54 -0.69 24.22 31.09
C VAL A 54 -0.67 24.88 32.46
N GLY A 55 0.26 24.48 33.33
CA GLY A 55 0.46 25.17 34.60
C GLY A 55 1.24 24.40 35.66
N SER A 56 2.54 24.69 35.71
CA SER A 56 3.30 24.93 36.94
C SER A 56 3.73 23.74 37.81
N THR A 57 4.96 23.30 37.57
CA THR A 57 5.89 22.81 38.60
C THR A 57 6.12 23.88 39.67
N HIS A 58 5.73 23.63 40.93
CA HIS A 58 6.54 23.89 42.12
C HIS A 58 5.89 23.34 43.41
N LEU A 59 6.58 22.36 44.01
CA LEU A 59 6.71 21.91 45.41
C LEU A 59 5.66 22.35 46.48
N TYR A 60 5.07 21.36 47.18
CA TYR A 60 5.27 21.15 48.63
C TYR A 60 4.78 19.74 49.07
N SER A 61 5.55 19.12 49.97
CA SER A 61 5.27 17.84 50.63
C SER A 61 4.04 17.87 51.53
N GLN A 62 3.25 16.79 51.56
CA GLN A 62 2.79 16.19 52.82
C GLN A 62 2.24 14.77 52.64
N VAL A 63 2.61 13.95 53.63
CA VAL A 63 2.38 12.52 53.82
C VAL A 63 0.97 12.27 54.35
N VAL A 64 0.18 11.37 53.73
CA VAL A 64 -0.84 10.53 54.41
C VAL A 64 -0.98 9.18 53.66
N ALA A 65 -1.00 8.09 54.42
CA ALA A 65 -1.04 6.68 53.99
C ALA A 65 -2.47 6.17 53.62
N PRO A 66 -2.62 4.95 53.05
CA PRO A 66 -3.85 4.47 52.40
C PRO A 66 -4.70 3.50 53.29
N PRO A 67 -5.93 3.16 52.85
CA PRO A 67 -6.52 1.84 53.14
C PRO A 67 -6.95 1.10 51.84
N ALA A 68 -6.47 -0.12 51.57
CA ALA A 68 -7.02 -1.44 51.94
C ALA A 68 -8.39 -1.73 51.27
N GLU A 69 -8.45 -2.47 50.15
CA GLU A 69 -8.60 -3.94 49.98
C GLU A 69 -10.05 -4.52 50.08
N PHE A 70 -10.60 -4.87 48.89
CA PHE A 70 -11.46 -6.02 48.50
C PHE A 70 -12.82 -6.31 49.19
N PRO A 71 -13.63 -7.32 48.73
CA PRO A 71 -14.12 -7.68 47.38
C PRO A 71 -15.65 -7.97 47.37
N THR A 72 -16.30 -8.20 46.20
CA THR A 72 -17.22 -9.34 45.88
C THR A 72 -18.12 -9.11 44.65
N THR A 73 -18.08 -10.07 43.72
CA THR A 73 -19.23 -10.56 42.91
C THR A 73 -19.66 -11.91 43.52
N PRO A 74 -20.64 -12.70 42.98
CA PRO A 74 -21.71 -12.50 41.98
C PRO A 74 -23.11 -13.01 42.47
N VAL A 75 -24.21 -12.81 41.73
CA VAL A 75 -25.32 -13.80 41.60
C VAL A 75 -26.07 -13.61 40.27
N THR A 76 -26.16 -14.72 39.53
CA THR A 76 -27.03 -15.11 38.42
C THR A 76 -28.51 -15.22 38.80
N ASP A 77 -29.43 -14.95 37.87
CA ASP A 77 -30.65 -15.76 37.76
C ASP A 77 -31.19 -15.84 36.33
N ALA A 78 -31.70 -17.02 36.02
CA ALA A 78 -32.22 -17.49 34.74
C ALA A 78 -33.75 -17.73 34.81
N SER A 79 -34.32 -18.20 33.69
CA SER A 79 -35.72 -18.64 33.44
C SER A 79 -36.76 -17.54 33.18
N ASP A 80 -37.72 -17.68 32.26
CA ASP A 80 -38.01 -18.73 31.28
C ASP A 80 -39.04 -18.22 30.25
N ARG A 81 -38.97 -18.85 29.06
CA ARG A 81 -39.99 -19.18 28.05
C ARG A 81 -41.32 -18.42 27.96
N HIS A 82 -41.71 -18.05 26.73
CA HIS A 82 -42.83 -18.69 26.01
C HIS A 82 -42.84 -18.36 24.51
N THR A 83 -42.89 -19.41 23.69
CA THR A 83 -43.28 -19.43 22.26
C THR A 83 -44.82 -19.58 22.16
N PRO A 84 -45.44 -19.23 21.01
CA PRO A 84 -45.91 -20.33 20.14
C PRO A 84 -45.83 -20.08 18.62
N LEU A 85 -45.71 -21.18 17.89
CA LEU A 85 -45.90 -21.36 16.44
C LEU A 85 -47.38 -21.73 16.15
N LEU A 86 -47.94 -21.30 15.00
CA LEU A 86 -48.40 -22.19 13.90
C LEU A 86 -49.21 -21.44 12.80
N HIS A 87 -48.90 -21.84 11.56
CA HIS A 87 -49.44 -21.61 10.19
C HIS A 87 -50.97 -21.86 9.96
N PRO A 88 -51.50 -21.97 8.71
CA PRO A 88 -51.37 -21.21 7.44
C PRO A 88 -52.76 -20.97 6.74
N SER A 89 -52.84 -20.20 5.63
CA SER A 89 -53.63 -20.56 4.42
C SER A 89 -53.54 -19.55 3.24
N THR A 90 -53.25 -20.08 2.05
CA THR A 90 -53.66 -19.63 0.69
C THR A 90 -54.88 -20.50 0.27
N PRO A 91 -55.66 -20.30 -0.84
CA PRO A 91 -55.34 -19.69 -2.16
C PRO A 91 -56.48 -18.87 -2.87
N GLY A 92 -56.24 -18.33 -4.08
CA GLY A 92 -57.33 -18.05 -5.06
C GLY A 92 -57.18 -16.95 -6.12
N HIS A 93 -56.65 -17.31 -7.30
CA HIS A 93 -56.91 -16.89 -8.71
C HIS A 93 -57.54 -15.52 -9.15
N ARG A 94 -56.79 -14.80 -10.02
CA ARG A 94 -57.03 -14.24 -11.42
C ARG A 94 -58.37 -13.53 -11.81
N PRO A 95 -58.47 -12.69 -12.89
CA PRO A 95 -57.65 -12.61 -14.13
C PRO A 95 -57.32 -11.20 -14.72
N LEU A 96 -56.69 -11.23 -15.91
CA LEU A 96 -56.13 -10.19 -16.81
C LEU A 96 -57.11 -9.17 -17.43
N THR A 97 -56.56 -8.02 -17.87
CA THR A 97 -56.78 -7.34 -19.19
C THR A 97 -55.73 -6.22 -19.33
N ASP A 98 -54.79 -6.28 -20.28
CA ASP A 98 -54.84 -5.95 -21.72
C ASP A 98 -54.58 -4.45 -22.03
N ARG A 99 -53.43 -4.15 -22.65
CA ARG A 99 -53.26 -3.09 -23.65
C ARG A 99 -51.88 -3.16 -24.33
N SER A 100 -51.96 -3.30 -25.65
CA SER A 100 -50.89 -3.42 -26.65
C SER A 100 -50.23 -2.07 -27.05
N PRO A 101 -49.13 -2.11 -27.85
CA PRO A 101 -48.18 -1.01 -28.06
C PRO A 101 -48.37 -0.26 -29.39
N LEU A 102 -47.64 0.85 -29.57
CA LEU A 102 -47.51 1.54 -30.86
C LEU A 102 -46.04 1.62 -31.32
N THR A 103 -45.91 1.54 -32.64
CA THR A 103 -44.76 1.19 -33.48
C THR A 103 -44.20 2.38 -34.29
N HIS A 104 -42.95 2.19 -34.78
CA HIS A 104 -42.26 2.84 -35.91
C HIS A 104 -41.79 4.31 -35.71
N SER A 105 -40.66 4.77 -36.28
CA SER A 105 -40.03 4.40 -37.55
C SER A 105 -38.51 4.64 -37.58
N ARG A 106 -37.90 4.11 -38.63
CA ARG A 106 -36.48 4.05 -38.99
C ARG A 106 -36.27 5.00 -40.17
N SER A 107 -35.23 5.82 -40.13
CA SER A 107 -34.63 6.42 -41.34
C SER A 107 -33.14 6.67 -41.12
N SER A 108 -32.36 6.26 -42.12
CA SER A 108 -30.98 6.66 -42.38
C SER A 108 -30.98 7.41 -43.70
N PRO A 109 -30.11 8.42 -43.89
CA PRO A 109 -28.96 8.15 -44.76
C PRO A 109 -27.66 8.85 -44.32
N THR A 110 -26.63 8.42 -45.05
CA THR A 110 -25.19 8.64 -45.03
C THR A 110 -24.69 10.04 -45.41
N GLU A 111 -23.44 10.28 -44.99
CA GLU A 111 -22.33 10.99 -45.67
C GLU A 111 -21.99 12.49 -45.42
N HIS A 112 -20.71 12.66 -45.02
CA HIS A 112 -19.75 13.76 -45.22
C HIS A 112 -20.04 15.20 -44.75
N SER A 113 -19.36 15.63 -43.66
CA SER A 113 -18.23 16.61 -43.74
C SER A 113 -17.83 17.24 -42.39
N ARG A 114 -16.51 17.45 -42.29
CA ARG A 114 -15.69 18.36 -41.46
C ARG A 114 -16.35 19.34 -40.47
N ALA A 115 -15.64 19.45 -39.34
CA ALA A 115 -15.47 20.57 -38.40
C ALA A 115 -16.26 20.51 -37.06
N PRO A 116 -15.60 20.82 -35.93
CA PRO A 116 -16.19 20.69 -34.60
C PRO A 116 -17.02 21.93 -34.24
N PRO A 117 -18.16 21.79 -33.52
CA PRO A 117 -18.81 22.95 -32.94
C PRO A 117 -18.13 23.29 -31.60
N ALA A 118 -17.68 24.53 -31.51
CA ALA A 118 -17.44 25.20 -30.24
C ALA A 118 -18.77 25.28 -29.47
N VAL A 119 -18.76 24.80 -28.22
CA VAL A 119 -19.72 25.26 -27.21
C VAL A 119 -18.94 25.61 -25.95
N THR A 120 -18.93 26.90 -25.71
CA THR A 120 -18.40 27.67 -24.59
C THR A 120 -19.15 27.32 -23.29
N LEU A 121 -18.40 27.00 -22.23
CA LEU A 121 -18.73 27.09 -20.80
C LEU A 121 -17.42 26.73 -20.07
N GLY A 122 -16.61 27.64 -19.52
CA GLY A 122 -16.97 28.82 -18.75
C GLY A 122 -16.64 28.57 -17.28
N ASN A 123 -15.34 28.54 -16.93
CA ASN A 123 -14.73 29.27 -15.80
C ASN A 123 -13.35 28.71 -15.42
N SER A 124 -12.35 29.45 -15.87
CA SER A 124 -10.95 29.37 -15.47
C SER A 124 -10.73 30.24 -14.23
N PHE A 125 -10.11 29.71 -13.18
CA PHE A 125 -9.40 30.55 -12.21
C PHE A 125 -7.92 30.60 -12.63
N ALA A 126 -7.60 31.60 -13.45
CA ALA A 126 -6.24 32.09 -13.63
C ALA A 126 -6.04 33.25 -12.66
N ALA A 127 -5.08 33.13 -11.74
CA ALA A 127 -4.63 34.23 -10.90
C ALA A 127 -3.19 34.55 -11.29
N ASN A 128 -3.02 35.57 -12.14
CA ASN A 128 -1.76 36.29 -12.27
C ASN A 128 -1.78 37.48 -11.31
N SER A 129 -0.61 37.73 -10.73
CA SER A 129 -0.32 38.55 -9.56
C SER A 129 -0.36 40.06 -9.82
N THR A 130 -0.72 40.85 -8.80
CA THR A 130 0.00 42.08 -8.38
C THR A 130 -0.50 42.59 -7.02
N SER A 131 0.46 42.78 -6.11
CA SER A 131 0.57 43.83 -5.07
C SER A 131 -0.62 44.21 -4.17
N GLY A 132 -0.49 43.81 -2.89
CA GLY A 132 -0.79 44.59 -1.68
C GLY A 132 -1.99 45.52 -1.65
N THR A 133 -3.09 45.07 -1.04
CA THR A 133 -3.88 45.82 -0.05
C THR A 133 -4.90 44.87 0.58
N LEU A 134 -5.20 45.07 1.87
CA LEU A 134 -6.15 44.27 2.65
C LEU A 134 -7.51 44.16 1.91
N GLY A 135 -7.78 43.00 1.33
CA GLY A 135 -9.06 42.65 0.74
C GLY A 135 -9.46 41.26 1.20
N THR A 136 -10.55 41.18 1.95
CA THR A 136 -11.22 39.96 2.42
C THR A 136 -11.58 39.05 1.23
N SER A 137 -10.67 38.16 0.87
CA SER A 137 -10.94 37.05 -0.04
C SER A 137 -11.68 35.96 0.74
N ALA A 138 -12.73 35.38 0.14
CA ALA A 138 -13.51 34.29 0.73
C ALA A 138 -12.57 33.17 1.22
N GLY A 139 -12.36 33.12 2.54
CA GLY A 139 -11.32 32.31 3.14
C GLY A 139 -11.63 30.82 3.02
N VAL A 140 -10.59 30.00 2.98
CA VAL A 140 -10.69 28.54 3.15
C VAL A 140 -10.06 28.21 4.50
N ALA A 141 -10.76 27.42 5.31
CA ALA A 141 -10.25 26.85 6.55
C ALA A 141 -9.79 25.41 6.29
N PHE A 142 -8.77 24.95 7.03
CA PHE A 142 -8.20 23.61 6.88
C PHE A 142 -8.52 22.76 8.10
N PHE A 143 -8.93 21.54 7.87
CA PHE A 143 -9.32 20.62 8.93
C PHE A 143 -8.64 19.26 8.74
N LEU A 144 -8.20 18.68 9.85
CA LEU A 144 -7.72 17.32 9.95
C LEU A 144 -8.89 16.41 10.32
N PHE A 145 -9.08 15.34 9.56
CA PHE A 145 -10.09 14.32 9.81
C PHE A 145 -9.44 12.95 9.86
N HIS A 146 -10.08 12.03 10.58
CA HIS A 146 -9.90 10.60 10.31
C HIS A 146 -10.58 10.24 8.98
N LYS A 147 -9.90 9.45 8.15
CA LYS A 147 -10.48 9.00 6.87
C LYS A 147 -11.75 8.19 7.04
N ARG A 148 -11.90 7.45 8.14
CA ARG A 148 -13.13 6.71 8.47
C ARG A 148 -14.34 7.61 8.70
N ASP A 149 -14.12 8.89 9.00
CA ASP A 149 -15.16 9.86 9.34
C ASP A 149 -15.58 10.70 8.13
N VAL A 150 -14.99 10.45 6.96
CA VAL A 150 -15.33 11.14 5.71
C VAL A 150 -15.63 10.15 4.59
N GLU A 151 -16.42 10.57 3.62
CA GLU A 151 -16.72 9.77 2.45
C GLU A 151 -15.54 9.79 1.45
N PRO A 152 -15.26 8.67 0.76
CA PRO A 152 -14.24 8.66 -0.27
C PRO A 152 -14.65 9.63 -1.40
N PRO A 153 -13.71 10.40 -1.96
CA PRO A 153 -14.01 11.28 -3.08
C PRO A 153 -14.49 10.48 -4.30
N PRO A 154 -15.10 11.13 -5.30
CA PRO A 154 -15.34 10.50 -6.60
C PRO A 154 -14.04 10.05 -7.29
N ILE A 155 -14.02 8.84 -7.88
CA ILE A 155 -12.83 8.18 -8.48
C ILE A 155 -12.07 9.08 -9.46
N ARG A 156 -12.77 9.93 -10.23
CA ARG A 156 -12.16 10.87 -11.18
C ARG A 156 -11.14 11.82 -10.55
N PHE A 157 -11.21 12.07 -9.25
CA PHE A 157 -10.30 12.98 -8.55
C PHE A 157 -8.97 12.32 -8.14
N TYR A 158 -8.84 10.99 -8.23
CA TYR A 158 -7.65 10.24 -7.87
C TYR A 158 -7.40 9.09 -8.85
N VAL A 159 -7.05 9.45 -10.09
CA VAL A 159 -6.65 8.49 -11.15
C VAL A 159 -5.48 7.59 -10.69
N SER A 160 -4.66 8.04 -9.74
CA SER A 160 -3.68 7.21 -9.04
C SER A 160 -3.39 7.79 -7.66
N PRO A 161 -3.27 6.96 -6.59
CA PRO A 161 -2.89 7.42 -5.26
C PRO A 161 -1.58 8.24 -5.23
N LYS A 162 -0.65 7.93 -6.13
CA LYS A 162 0.65 8.62 -6.26
C LYS A 162 0.53 10.05 -6.82
N LYS A 163 -0.61 10.42 -7.43
CA LYS A 163 -0.82 11.71 -8.13
C LYS A 163 -1.59 12.75 -7.32
N VAL A 164 -1.99 12.44 -6.08
CA VAL A 164 -2.71 13.40 -5.22
C VAL A 164 -1.71 14.37 -4.59
N HIS A 165 -1.73 15.61 -5.06
CA HIS A 165 -0.82 16.69 -4.63
C HIS A 165 -1.55 17.93 -4.08
N ARG A 166 -2.89 17.86 -4.01
CA ARG A 166 -3.74 18.91 -3.44
C ARG A 166 -4.72 18.29 -2.45
N CYS A 167 -5.08 19.04 -1.41
CA CYS A 167 -6.19 18.66 -0.53
C CYS A 167 -7.52 18.71 -1.28
N PHE A 168 -8.51 18.01 -0.75
CA PHE A 168 -9.86 18.03 -1.30
C PHE A 168 -10.72 19.07 -0.58
N LEU A 169 -11.76 19.55 -1.28
CA LEU A 169 -12.80 20.36 -0.67
C LEU A 169 -13.79 19.46 0.08
N GLY A 170 -14.14 19.87 1.29
CA GLY A 170 -15.13 19.19 2.12
C GLY A 170 -16.53 19.81 2.04
N CYS A 171 -17.54 19.06 2.49
CA CYS A 171 -18.93 19.48 2.57
C CYS A 171 -19.59 18.90 3.82
N GLU A 172 -20.19 19.78 4.64
CA GLU A 172 -20.90 19.39 5.87
C GLU A 172 -22.37 19.03 5.62
N ARG A 173 -22.91 19.36 4.44
CA ARG A 173 -24.33 19.19 4.16
C ARG A 173 -24.68 17.71 4.01
N THR A 174 -25.50 17.21 4.92
CA THR A 174 -26.10 15.88 4.83
C THR A 174 -27.07 15.81 3.65
N GLY A 175 -27.02 14.73 2.86
CA GLY A 175 -27.91 14.55 1.71
C GLY A 175 -27.61 15.45 0.50
N CYS A 176 -26.44 16.09 0.47
CA CYS A 176 -26.01 16.89 -0.68
C CYS A 176 -25.41 16.02 -1.79
N THR A 177 -25.65 16.38 -3.04
CA THR A 177 -25.13 15.67 -4.23
C THR A 177 -23.93 16.36 -4.86
N CYS A 178 -23.27 17.27 -4.14
CA CYS A 178 -22.11 17.99 -4.66
C CYS A 178 -20.90 17.07 -4.83
N GLU A 179 -19.91 17.52 -5.61
CA GLU A 179 -18.72 16.72 -5.91
C GLU A 179 -17.65 16.71 -4.80
N ARG A 180 -17.93 17.35 -3.65
CA ARG A 180 -17.02 17.50 -2.52
C ARG A 180 -17.02 16.26 -1.63
N ILE A 181 -16.02 16.14 -0.77
CA ILE A 181 -15.96 15.08 0.24
C ILE A 181 -16.94 15.40 1.35
N HIS A 182 -17.96 14.56 1.53
CA HIS A 182 -18.91 14.70 2.64
C HIS A 182 -18.33 14.10 3.92
N PHE A 183 -18.72 14.68 5.05
CA PHE A 183 -18.36 14.14 6.36
C PHE A 183 -19.50 13.31 6.91
N ARG A 184 -19.17 12.29 7.70
CA ARG A 184 -20.18 11.54 8.43
C ARG A 184 -20.72 12.38 9.59
N PRO A 185 -21.98 12.21 10.00
CA PRO A 185 -22.48 12.82 11.22
C PRO A 185 -21.59 12.48 12.42
N GLY A 186 -21.22 13.47 13.23
CA GLY A 186 -20.32 13.28 14.38
C GLY A 186 -18.85 13.04 14.02
N ALA A 187 -18.43 13.36 12.80
CA ALA A 187 -17.03 13.21 12.37
C ALA A 187 -16.06 13.96 13.29
N TRP A 188 -15.02 13.26 13.77
CA TRP A 188 -13.94 13.92 14.50
C TRP A 188 -13.17 14.84 13.56
N ARG A 189 -12.92 16.07 14.01
CA ARG A 189 -12.16 17.06 13.24
C ARG A 189 -11.35 17.98 14.13
N MET A 190 -10.21 18.42 13.62
CA MET A 190 -9.40 19.47 14.24
C MET A 190 -9.16 20.58 13.23
N ARG A 191 -9.49 21.82 13.61
CA ARG A 191 -9.19 22.99 12.78
C ARG A 191 -7.69 23.28 12.84
N LEU A 192 -7.07 23.39 11.67
CA LEU A 192 -5.62 23.44 11.51
C LEU A 192 -5.09 24.86 11.30
N ASP A 193 -5.87 25.72 10.65
CA ASP A 193 -5.50 27.12 10.41
C ASP A 193 -5.44 27.96 11.69
N THR A 194 -6.00 27.46 12.79
CA THR A 194 -5.96 28.06 14.13
C THR A 194 -4.77 27.59 14.98
N LEU A 195 -4.04 26.56 14.54
CA LEU A 195 -2.87 26.08 15.27
C LEU A 195 -1.77 27.16 15.28
N PRO A 196 -0.97 27.25 16.36
CA PRO A 196 0.20 28.11 16.37
C PRO A 196 1.10 27.72 15.20
N ARG A 197 1.50 28.71 14.41
CA ARG A 197 2.44 28.47 13.31
C ARG A 197 3.80 28.24 13.94
N LEU A 198 4.45 27.14 13.56
CA LEU A 198 5.74 26.74 14.10
C LEU A 198 6.76 26.63 12.98
N PRO A 199 8.05 26.90 13.25
CA PRO A 199 9.11 26.54 12.31
C PRO A 199 9.08 25.03 12.04
N VAL A 200 9.42 24.63 10.82
CA VAL A 200 9.49 23.21 10.43
C VAL A 200 10.79 22.94 9.69
N THR A 201 11.32 21.75 9.90
CA THR A 201 12.37 21.19 9.05
C THR A 201 11.69 20.56 7.84
N ALA A 202 12.07 20.95 6.63
CA ALA A 202 11.47 20.42 5.41
C ALA A 202 12.50 19.82 4.47
N ALA A 203 12.15 18.70 3.84
CA ALA A 203 12.97 17.99 2.88
C ALA A 203 12.81 18.57 1.47
N ARG A 204 13.92 18.77 0.76
CA ARG A 204 13.96 19.21 -0.65
C ARG A 204 15.18 18.63 -1.34
N ALA A 205 14.97 17.83 -2.40
CA ALA A 205 16.03 17.28 -3.23
C ALA A 205 17.16 16.60 -2.42
N GLY A 206 16.81 15.71 -1.48
CA GLY A 206 17.77 14.99 -0.64
C GLY A 206 18.42 15.83 0.47
N GLN A 207 17.93 17.05 0.72
CA GLN A 207 18.45 17.94 1.75
C GLN A 207 17.35 18.38 2.71
N ASN A 208 17.70 18.64 3.96
CA ASN A 208 16.79 19.21 4.93
C ASN A 208 17.13 20.67 5.19
N VAL A 209 16.09 21.48 5.27
CA VAL A 209 16.21 22.91 5.50
C VAL A 209 15.26 23.29 6.62
N ARG A 210 15.80 23.90 7.66
CA ARG A 210 14.99 24.56 8.69
C ARG A 210 14.36 25.82 8.09
N LEU A 211 13.04 25.90 8.19
CA LEU A 211 12.22 27.01 7.72
C LEU A 211 11.67 27.75 8.93
N ALA A 212 11.97 29.05 9.03
CA ALA A 212 11.33 29.90 10.01
C ALA A 212 9.85 30.10 9.66
N GLN A 213 9.00 30.35 10.65
CA GLN A 213 7.56 30.61 10.44
C GLN A 213 7.30 31.68 9.37
N SER A 214 8.08 32.76 9.38
CA SER A 214 7.96 33.89 8.43
C SER A 214 8.30 33.51 6.99
N GLN A 215 9.03 32.41 6.78
CA GLN A 215 9.44 31.94 5.47
C GLN A 215 8.43 30.98 4.85
N ILE A 216 7.47 30.47 5.63
CA ILE A 216 6.55 29.41 5.21
C ILE A 216 5.25 30.01 4.71
N GLN A 217 4.84 29.59 3.51
CA GLN A 217 3.49 29.89 3.04
C GLN A 217 2.49 28.85 3.61
N PRO A 218 1.33 29.30 4.14
CA PRO A 218 0.38 28.44 4.84
C PRO A 218 -0.41 27.55 3.85
N THR A 219 0.21 26.44 3.48
CA THR A 219 -0.37 25.42 2.59
C THR A 219 -1.06 24.31 3.38
N ALA A 220 -1.96 23.57 2.74
CA ALA A 220 -2.60 22.39 3.32
C ALA A 220 -1.57 21.37 3.82
N GLY A 221 -0.47 21.17 3.09
CA GLY A 221 0.64 20.29 3.50
C GLY A 221 1.32 20.73 4.79
N TYR A 222 1.58 22.04 4.92
CA TYR A 222 2.15 22.61 6.15
C TYR A 222 1.20 22.44 7.34
N PHE A 223 -0.07 22.82 7.19
CA PHE A 223 -1.07 22.66 8.23
C PHE A 223 -1.32 21.20 8.60
N PHE A 224 -1.29 20.29 7.64
CA PHE A 224 -1.43 18.86 7.90
C PHE A 224 -0.28 18.33 8.74
N ALA A 225 0.97 18.74 8.45
CA ALA A 225 2.12 18.37 9.27
C ALA A 225 1.98 18.87 10.72
N LEU A 226 1.57 20.12 10.92
CA LEU A 226 1.30 20.66 12.26
C LEU A 226 0.16 19.92 12.96
N GLY A 227 -0.92 19.62 12.23
CA GLY A 227 -2.07 18.89 12.75
C GLY A 227 -1.72 17.49 13.23
N LEU A 228 -0.93 16.74 12.45
CA LEU A 228 -0.50 15.39 12.84
C LEU A 228 0.35 15.41 14.12
N LYS A 229 1.19 16.44 14.30
CA LYS A 229 1.97 16.65 15.54
C LYS A 229 1.07 17.05 16.71
N ALA A 230 0.18 18.03 16.49
CA ALA A 230 -0.72 18.56 17.52
C ALA A 230 -1.72 17.51 18.04
N ALA A 231 -2.26 16.68 17.13
CA ALA A 231 -3.14 15.57 17.47
C ALA A 231 -2.40 14.33 18.01
N LYS A 232 -1.08 14.43 18.22
CA LYS A 232 -0.21 13.33 18.72
C LYS A 232 -0.30 12.06 17.86
N VAL A 233 -0.59 12.21 16.57
CA VAL A 233 -0.55 11.10 15.60
C VAL A 233 0.89 10.70 15.33
N LEU A 234 1.76 11.71 15.16
CA LEU A 234 3.17 11.53 14.88
C LEU A 234 4.02 12.21 15.97
N PRO A 235 5.12 11.58 16.42
CA PRO A 235 6.04 12.19 17.38
C PRO A 235 6.82 13.36 16.75
N ALA A 236 7.10 13.30 15.45
CA ALA A 236 7.77 14.34 14.68
C ALA A 236 7.32 14.35 13.22
N VAL A 237 7.59 15.46 12.53
CA VAL A 237 7.24 15.64 11.11
C VAL A 237 8.38 16.35 10.37
N VAL A 238 8.74 15.84 9.19
CA VAL A 238 9.66 16.47 8.24
C VAL A 238 9.00 16.47 6.86
N PRO A 239 8.10 17.44 6.58
CA PRO A 239 7.38 17.49 5.31
C PRO A 239 8.29 17.86 4.13
N THR A 240 7.87 17.55 2.92
CA THR A 240 8.59 17.82 1.67
C THR A 240 8.19 19.18 1.09
N MET A 241 9.18 19.95 0.66
CA MET A 241 8.97 21.20 -0.05
C MET A 241 8.49 20.95 -1.49
N CYS A 242 7.56 21.77 -1.96
CA CYS A 242 7.09 21.71 -3.33
C CYS A 242 8.20 22.16 -4.30
N ARG A 243 8.45 21.37 -5.35
CA ARG A 243 9.39 21.73 -6.41
C ARG A 243 9.02 23.03 -7.13
N PHE A 244 7.72 23.28 -7.32
CA PHE A 244 7.21 24.47 -8.01
C PHE A 244 7.11 25.68 -7.07
N ASN A 245 6.92 25.45 -5.77
CA ASN A 245 6.90 26.49 -4.75
C ASN A 245 5.97 27.66 -5.14
N LYS A 246 6.52 28.88 -5.36
CA LYS A 246 5.75 30.06 -5.80
C LYS A 246 4.98 29.87 -7.12
N SER A 247 5.43 29.01 -8.03
CA SER A 247 4.75 28.70 -9.31
C SER A 247 3.81 27.50 -9.22
N CYS A 248 3.57 26.96 -8.03
CA CYS A 248 2.71 25.80 -7.85
C CYS A 248 1.24 26.14 -8.12
N ARG A 249 0.67 25.53 -9.17
CA ARG A 249 -0.75 25.66 -9.54
C ARG A 249 -1.76 25.28 -8.45
N ASN A 250 -1.34 24.54 -7.43
CA ASN A 250 -2.22 24.12 -6.33
C ASN A 250 -2.35 25.21 -5.24
N GLY A 251 -1.47 26.21 -5.22
CA GLY A 251 -1.50 27.31 -4.25
C GLY A 251 -1.58 26.82 -2.80
N ILE A 252 -2.48 27.42 -2.02
CA ILE A 252 -2.74 27.08 -0.62
C ILE A 252 -3.24 25.64 -0.41
N SER A 253 -3.86 25.03 -1.43
CA SER A 253 -4.36 23.66 -1.34
C SER A 253 -3.28 22.61 -1.55
N CYS A 254 -2.04 23.01 -1.85
CA CYS A 254 -0.93 22.09 -2.06
C CYS A 254 -0.67 21.23 -0.80
N LEU A 255 -0.47 19.91 -1.00
CA LEU A 255 -0.10 19.00 0.09
C LEU A 255 1.41 19.02 0.42
N TYR A 256 2.19 19.80 -0.32
CA TYR A 256 3.61 20.05 -0.05
C TYR A 256 3.79 21.42 0.58
N VAL A 257 4.90 21.62 1.30
CA VAL A 257 5.23 22.91 1.92
C VAL A 257 5.78 23.87 0.87
N HIS A 258 5.31 25.12 0.90
CA HIS A 258 5.88 26.22 0.11
C HIS A 258 6.64 27.14 1.05
N ALA A 259 7.79 27.64 0.61
CA ALA A 259 8.59 28.55 1.42
C ALA A 259 9.46 29.49 0.58
N ASP A 260 9.65 30.69 1.08
CA ASP A 260 10.42 31.77 0.43
C ASP A 260 11.93 31.64 0.71
N LYS A 261 12.44 30.41 0.73
CA LYS A 261 13.87 30.11 0.91
C LYS A 261 14.42 29.43 -0.35
N PRO A 262 15.34 30.08 -1.09
CA PRO A 262 16.08 29.39 -2.14
C PRO A 262 16.95 28.32 -1.47
N VAL A 263 16.80 27.09 -1.94
CA VAL A 263 17.64 25.97 -1.52
C VAL A 263 18.50 25.63 -2.72
N SER A 264 19.72 26.13 -2.71
CA SER A 264 20.75 25.66 -3.63
C SER A 264 21.08 24.23 -3.24
N PRO A 265 21.15 23.27 -4.18
CA PRO A 265 21.66 21.95 -3.85
C PRO A 265 23.09 22.12 -3.33
N LYS A 266 23.30 21.93 -2.02
CA LYS A 266 24.66 21.79 -1.47
C LYS A 266 25.36 20.64 -2.21
N GLN A 267 26.65 20.84 -2.47
CA GLN A 267 27.62 19.96 -3.12
C GLN A 267 27.46 18.47 -2.73
N ALA A 268 27.91 17.58 -3.64
CA ALA A 268 27.89 16.13 -3.49
C ALA A 268 28.33 15.71 -2.08
N GLN A 269 27.44 15.04 -1.35
CA GLN A 269 27.71 14.52 -0.03
C GLN A 269 28.72 13.37 -0.18
N THR A 270 29.93 13.53 0.34
CA THR A 270 30.84 12.39 0.50
C THR A 270 30.36 11.58 1.69
N SER A 271 30.33 10.26 1.56
CA SER A 271 29.79 9.39 2.60
C SER A 271 30.60 9.40 3.89
N GLU A 272 31.90 9.73 3.81
CA GLU A 272 32.86 9.71 4.91
C GLU A 272 32.56 10.80 5.94
N ILE A 273 31.75 11.79 5.56
CA ILE A 273 31.30 12.84 6.47
C ILE A 273 30.56 12.17 7.62
N SER A 274 31.03 12.41 8.84
CA SER A 274 30.34 11.94 10.05
C SER A 274 28.92 12.52 10.11
N LEU A 275 27.95 11.75 10.61
CA LEU A 275 26.58 12.23 10.77
C LEU A 275 26.50 13.47 11.66
N ARG A 276 27.43 13.58 12.62
CA ARG A 276 27.63 14.75 13.46
C ARG A 276 28.01 15.98 12.64
N GLN A 277 29.06 15.89 11.84
CA GLN A 277 29.50 16.99 10.96
C GLN A 277 28.41 17.37 9.95
N TRP A 278 27.70 16.38 9.39
CA TRP A 278 26.60 16.63 8.47
C TRP A 278 25.43 17.35 9.14
N GLY A 279 25.03 16.89 10.33
CA GLY A 279 23.84 17.36 11.03
C GLY A 279 24.02 18.65 11.82
N GLN A 280 25.25 19.10 12.09
CA GLN A 280 25.54 20.33 12.85
C GLN A 280 24.69 21.53 12.42
N HIS A 281 24.50 21.75 11.11
CA HIS A 281 23.75 22.92 10.61
C HIS A 281 22.23 22.75 10.58
N VAL A 282 21.72 21.53 10.77
CA VAL A 282 20.29 21.22 10.67
C VAL A 282 19.71 20.83 12.03
N MET A 283 20.55 20.31 12.93
CA MET A 283 20.15 19.77 14.24
C MET A 283 20.47 20.69 15.42
N ALA A 284 21.37 21.67 15.27
CA ALA A 284 21.72 22.60 16.35
C ALA A 284 20.52 23.38 16.92
N ASP A 285 19.47 23.60 16.10
CA ASP A 285 18.23 24.25 16.53
C ASP A 285 17.15 23.26 17.02
N ALA A 286 17.37 21.96 16.83
CA ALA A 286 16.39 20.90 17.11
C ALA A 286 16.68 20.14 18.41
N LEU A 287 17.96 20.07 18.81
CA LEU A 287 18.45 19.37 19.99
C LEU A 287 19.47 20.27 20.70
N SER A 288 19.53 20.20 22.04
CA SER A 288 20.65 20.81 22.79
C SER A 288 21.96 20.08 22.49
N GLU A 289 23.12 20.66 22.83
CA GLU A 289 24.42 19.98 22.63
C GLU A 289 24.49 18.62 23.35
N ASP A 290 24.05 18.55 24.61
CA ASP A 290 23.99 17.29 25.36
C ASP A 290 23.07 16.25 24.70
N GLU A 291 21.93 16.68 24.14
CA GLU A 291 21.01 15.79 23.44
C GLU A 291 21.54 15.36 22.08
N MET A 292 22.25 16.23 21.37
CA MET A 292 22.97 15.88 20.15
C MET A 292 24.03 14.83 20.45
N ASP A 293 24.81 15.00 21.53
CA ASP A 293 25.82 14.05 21.96
C ASP A 293 25.23 12.68 22.28
N ALA A 294 24.15 12.66 23.05
CA ALA A 294 23.43 11.43 23.36
C ALA A 294 22.82 10.76 22.11
N PHE A 295 22.29 11.56 21.18
CA PHE A 295 21.70 11.06 19.94
C PHE A 295 22.75 10.44 19.02
N TYR A 296 23.88 11.12 18.79
CA TYR A 296 24.97 10.58 17.99
C TYR A 296 25.65 9.40 18.69
N GLY A 297 25.82 9.45 20.01
CA GLY A 297 26.31 8.31 20.79
C GLY A 297 25.40 7.07 20.66
N PHE A 298 24.08 7.27 20.62
CA PHE A 298 23.14 6.20 20.30
C PHE A 298 23.37 5.63 18.89
N LEU A 299 23.46 6.47 17.85
CA LEU A 299 23.70 6.01 16.48
C LEU A 299 25.05 5.30 16.34
N ASP A 300 26.09 5.80 16.98
CA ASP A 300 27.42 5.19 17.00
C ASP A 300 27.40 3.81 17.65
N ALA A 301 26.62 3.63 18.73
CA ALA A 301 26.40 2.34 19.37
C ALA A 301 25.60 1.36 18.50
N GLN A 302 24.81 1.87 17.55
CA GLN A 302 24.13 1.08 16.52
C GLN A 302 25.00 0.85 15.28
N GLY A 303 26.26 1.33 15.27
CA GLY A 303 27.20 1.18 14.16
C GLY A 303 26.97 2.17 13.02
N ILE A 304 26.30 3.29 13.26
CA ILE A 304 25.92 4.26 12.22
C ILE A 304 26.59 5.59 12.53
N ARG A 305 27.76 5.82 11.92
CA ARG A 305 28.64 6.96 12.26
C ARG A 305 28.72 7.99 11.15
N THR A 306 28.57 7.55 9.91
CA THR A 306 28.81 8.34 8.71
C THR A 306 27.56 8.46 7.84
N VAL A 307 27.57 9.44 6.92
CA VAL A 307 26.54 9.56 5.88
C VAL A 307 26.43 8.24 5.11
N GLY A 308 27.55 7.57 4.84
CA GLY A 308 27.64 6.25 4.22
C GLY A 308 26.90 5.16 4.99
N ASP A 309 27.08 5.11 6.31
CA ASP A 309 26.41 4.11 7.16
C ASP A 309 24.89 4.30 7.13
N MET A 310 24.43 5.55 7.27
CA MET A 310 23.00 5.87 7.17
C MET A 310 22.45 5.56 5.77
N GLN A 311 23.27 5.81 4.76
CA GLN A 311 22.99 5.49 3.38
C GLN A 311 22.78 3.98 3.22
N VAL A 312 23.70 3.10 3.63
CA VAL A 312 23.57 1.65 3.40
C VAL A 312 22.44 0.94 4.18
N LEU A 313 21.74 1.61 5.09
CA LEU A 313 20.61 1.03 5.83
C LEU A 313 19.42 0.68 4.91
N GLY A 314 19.20 -0.63 4.74
CA GLY A 314 17.98 -1.18 4.15
C GLY A 314 16.71 -0.83 4.94
N ASN A 315 15.54 -0.96 4.32
CA ASN A 315 14.26 -0.54 4.93
C ASN A 315 13.96 -1.22 6.27
N THR A 316 14.14 -2.54 6.36
CA THR A 316 13.91 -3.29 7.60
C THR A 316 14.87 -2.88 8.72
N ALA A 317 16.16 -2.69 8.40
CA ALA A 317 17.15 -2.25 9.38
C ALA A 317 16.86 -0.82 9.86
N PHE A 318 16.45 0.05 8.95
CA PHE A 318 16.05 1.41 9.27
C PHE A 318 14.77 1.44 10.13
N ASP A 319 13.74 0.67 9.80
CA ASP A 319 12.51 0.60 10.59
C ASP A 319 12.78 0.00 11.98
N SER A 320 13.65 -1.01 12.08
CA SER A 320 14.11 -1.56 13.36
C SER A 320 14.86 -0.53 14.20
N LEU A 321 15.71 0.27 13.57
CA LEU A 321 16.40 1.38 14.22
C LEU A 321 15.41 2.46 14.66
N ALA A 322 14.48 2.86 13.80
CA ALA A 322 13.44 3.85 14.07
C ALA A 322 12.61 3.47 15.30
N ALA A 323 12.26 2.19 15.44
CA ALA A 323 11.52 1.67 16.60
C ALA A 323 12.27 1.81 17.94
N ARG A 324 13.61 1.93 17.91
CA ARG A 324 14.46 2.14 19.09
C ARG A 324 14.79 3.62 19.35
N VAL A 325 14.49 4.50 18.40
CA VAL A 325 14.72 5.94 18.56
C VAL A 325 13.72 6.51 19.56
N ALA A 326 14.23 7.17 20.60
CA ALA A 326 13.38 7.84 21.57
C ALA A 326 12.55 8.96 20.89
N PRO A 327 11.28 9.20 21.29
CA PRO A 327 10.42 10.19 20.65
C PRO A 327 11.02 11.61 20.53
N ARG A 328 11.82 12.02 21.52
CA ARG A 328 12.56 13.29 21.51
C ARG A 328 13.55 13.45 20.36
N TRP A 329 14.09 12.34 19.85
CA TRP A 329 15.03 12.33 18.73
C TRP A 329 14.35 12.05 17.38
N ALA A 330 13.03 11.89 17.34
CA ALA A 330 12.32 11.50 16.13
C ALA A 330 12.51 12.52 14.99
N GLU A 331 12.52 13.83 15.28
CA GLU A 331 12.74 14.87 14.25
C GLU A 331 14.17 14.82 13.71
N ALA A 332 15.17 14.63 14.57
CA ALA A 332 16.57 14.48 14.18
C ALA A 332 16.77 13.21 13.33
N PHE A 333 16.15 12.10 13.72
CA PHE A 333 16.21 10.84 12.99
C PHE A 333 15.53 10.92 11.61
N LEU A 334 14.35 11.52 11.51
CA LEU A 334 13.68 11.81 10.24
C LEU A 334 14.50 12.76 9.36
N THR A 335 15.25 13.68 9.97
CA THR A 335 16.17 14.55 9.22
C THR A 335 17.32 13.73 8.62
N LEU A 336 17.87 12.75 9.32
CA LEU A 336 18.87 11.85 8.74
C LEU A 336 18.29 10.93 7.66
N SER A 337 16.99 10.63 7.68
CA SER A 337 16.38 9.76 6.69
C SER A 337 16.45 10.33 5.26
N ALA A 338 16.64 11.64 5.09
CA ALA A 338 16.87 12.23 3.76
C ALA A 338 18.19 11.75 3.13
N LEU A 339 19.17 11.36 3.94
CA LEU A 339 20.39 10.71 3.47
C LEU A 339 20.11 9.33 2.85
N ARG A 340 18.93 8.75 3.12
CA ARG A 340 18.53 7.45 2.59
C ARG A 340 18.03 7.51 1.15
N ASP A 341 17.72 8.68 0.61
CA ASP A 341 17.42 8.83 -0.81
C ASP A 341 18.72 8.75 -1.62
N VAL A 342 18.90 7.65 -2.35
CA VAL A 342 19.98 7.52 -3.33
C VAL A 342 19.62 8.34 -4.55
N ASP A 343 20.36 9.42 -4.79
CA ASP A 343 20.27 10.10 -6.08
C ASP A 343 20.86 9.18 -7.15
N THR A 344 19.99 8.56 -7.94
CA THR A 344 20.35 7.66 -9.04
C THR A 344 21.19 8.33 -10.11
N LYS A 345 21.27 9.67 -10.13
CA LYS A 345 22.15 10.43 -11.02
C LYS A 345 23.55 10.64 -10.47
N THR A 346 23.81 10.30 -9.20
CA THR A 346 25.13 10.40 -8.59
C THR A 346 26.14 9.55 -9.37
N PRO A 347 27.33 10.07 -9.69
CA PRO A 347 28.40 9.27 -10.29
C PRO A 347 28.73 8.07 -9.40
N LEU A 348 28.72 6.86 -9.97
CA LEU A 348 28.91 5.62 -9.22
C LEU A 348 30.28 5.60 -8.53
N GLN A 349 31.32 6.11 -9.19
CA GLN A 349 32.66 6.22 -8.62
C GLN A 349 32.67 7.02 -7.31
N THR A 350 31.98 8.16 -7.26
CA THR A 350 31.85 8.98 -6.05
C THR A 350 31.09 8.25 -4.95
N ALA A 351 30.05 7.50 -5.32
CA ALA A 351 29.28 6.69 -4.40
C ALA A 351 30.02 5.43 -3.91
N LEU A 352 31.10 4.99 -4.58
CA LEU A 352 31.88 3.82 -4.20
C LEU A 352 33.09 4.16 -3.34
N LEU A 353 33.78 5.28 -3.62
CA LEU A 353 34.81 5.84 -2.73
C LEU A 353 34.29 6.11 -1.31
N ALA A 354 32.97 6.08 -1.19
CA ALA A 354 32.27 6.18 0.04
C ALA A 354 32.49 5.03 1.05
N PHE A 355 32.95 3.88 0.57
CA PHE A 355 33.06 2.67 1.36
C PHE A 355 34.47 2.57 1.94
N PRO A 356 34.66 2.24 3.23
CA PRO A 356 35.96 2.28 3.91
C PRO A 356 37.10 1.46 3.29
N ARG A 357 36.80 0.58 2.32
CA ARG A 357 37.75 -0.31 1.65
C ARG A 357 37.93 0.01 0.16
N VAL A 358 37.27 1.05 -0.36
CA VAL A 358 37.32 1.44 -1.76
C VAL A 358 38.15 2.71 -1.89
N GLU A 359 39.38 2.57 -2.38
CA GLU A 359 40.30 3.68 -2.61
C GLU A 359 40.33 4.10 -4.08
N ALA A 360 40.74 5.35 -4.34
CA ALA A 360 40.95 5.82 -5.71
C ALA A 360 42.27 5.26 -6.29
N PRO A 361 42.32 4.88 -7.58
CA PRO A 361 41.27 4.98 -8.58
C PRO A 361 40.35 3.74 -8.63
N VAL A 362 39.03 3.96 -8.58
CA VAL A 362 38.04 2.91 -8.83
C VAL A 362 37.90 2.69 -10.34
N VAL A 363 38.26 1.50 -10.82
CA VAL A 363 38.07 1.10 -12.22
C VAL A 363 36.69 0.48 -12.39
N LEU A 364 35.83 1.13 -13.17
CA LEU A 364 34.47 0.69 -13.47
C LEU A 364 34.29 0.46 -14.98
N PRO A 365 33.47 -0.52 -15.40
CA PRO A 365 33.08 -0.65 -16.80
C PRO A 365 32.45 0.62 -17.36
N ALA A 366 32.70 0.93 -18.63
CA ALA A 366 32.26 2.20 -19.26
C ALA A 366 30.73 2.43 -19.25
N PHE A 367 29.95 1.37 -19.12
CA PHE A 367 28.49 1.42 -19.01
C PHE A 367 27.98 1.73 -17.59
N LEU A 368 28.84 1.67 -16.56
CA LEU A 368 28.50 1.97 -15.17
C LEU A 368 28.99 3.36 -14.76
N LYS A 369 28.22 4.40 -15.10
CA LYS A 369 28.60 5.80 -14.82
C LYS A 369 27.95 6.33 -13.56
N THR A 370 26.70 5.95 -13.32
CA THR A 370 25.87 6.47 -12.24
C THR A 370 25.36 5.35 -11.34
N VAL A 371 24.92 5.70 -10.13
CA VAL A 371 24.27 4.73 -9.24
C VAL A 371 23.03 4.13 -9.91
N GLY A 372 22.29 4.92 -10.70
CA GLY A 372 21.19 4.43 -11.52
C GLY A 372 21.59 3.31 -12.49
N ASP A 373 22.76 3.42 -13.13
CA ASP A 373 23.28 2.37 -14.03
C ASP A 373 23.55 1.07 -13.26
N LEU A 374 24.15 1.17 -12.06
CA LEU A 374 24.37 0.02 -11.18
C LEU A 374 23.06 -0.63 -10.76
N LEU A 375 22.08 0.17 -10.36
CA LEU A 375 20.75 -0.28 -9.98
C LEU A 375 20.02 -0.94 -11.16
N ASN A 376 20.27 -0.47 -12.38
CA ASN A 376 19.69 -1.02 -13.60
C ASN A 376 20.41 -2.29 -14.11
N LEU A 377 21.48 -2.77 -13.48
CA LEU A 377 22.05 -4.07 -13.86
C LEU A 377 21.14 -5.23 -13.47
N THR A 378 21.13 -6.28 -14.29
CA THR A 378 20.55 -7.59 -13.93
C THR A 378 21.41 -8.27 -12.88
N ALA A 379 20.86 -9.24 -12.15
CA ALA A 379 21.65 -10.04 -11.21
C ALA A 379 22.81 -10.76 -11.94
N LEU A 380 22.59 -11.23 -13.17
CA LEU A 380 23.61 -11.85 -14.00
C LEU A 380 24.71 -10.86 -14.42
N ALA A 381 24.32 -9.71 -14.98
CA ALA A 381 25.28 -8.68 -15.38
C ALA A 381 26.05 -8.13 -14.18
N PHE A 382 25.40 -8.07 -13.02
CA PHE A 382 26.01 -7.71 -11.75
C PHE A 382 27.04 -8.75 -11.29
N ALA A 383 26.69 -10.04 -11.31
CA ALA A 383 27.61 -11.13 -10.97
C ALA A 383 28.80 -11.27 -11.94
N GLN A 384 28.64 -10.79 -13.17
CA GLN A 384 29.68 -10.78 -14.21
C GLN A 384 30.53 -9.51 -14.20
N LEU A 385 30.31 -8.57 -13.28
CA LEU A 385 31.12 -7.36 -13.20
C LEU A 385 32.58 -7.69 -12.90
N GLN A 386 33.45 -7.30 -13.83
CA GLN A 386 34.89 -7.36 -13.64
C GLN A 386 35.36 -6.13 -12.86
N VAL A 387 35.13 -6.15 -11.55
CA VAL A 387 35.62 -5.14 -10.60
C VAL A 387 36.31 -5.82 -9.42
N ALA A 388 37.12 -5.07 -8.67
CA ALA A 388 37.79 -5.63 -7.50
C ALA A 388 36.76 -6.11 -6.44
N PRO A 389 37.04 -7.18 -5.68
CA PRO A 389 36.07 -7.77 -4.75
C PRO A 389 35.47 -6.80 -3.74
N PHE A 390 36.28 -5.89 -3.18
CA PHE A 390 35.78 -4.86 -2.25
C PHE A 390 34.89 -3.80 -2.92
N VAL A 391 35.08 -3.54 -4.22
CA VAL A 391 34.20 -2.69 -5.03
C VAL A 391 32.91 -3.45 -5.35
N MET A 392 33.01 -4.75 -5.61
CA MET A 392 31.87 -5.64 -5.82
C MET A 392 30.95 -5.67 -4.59
N ASP A 393 31.53 -5.83 -3.40
CA ASP A 393 30.83 -5.78 -2.11
C ASP A 393 30.14 -4.43 -1.90
N ALA A 394 30.84 -3.32 -2.16
CA ALA A 394 30.27 -1.97 -2.08
C ALA A 394 29.09 -1.79 -3.05
N CYS A 395 29.23 -2.23 -4.30
CA CYS A 395 28.14 -2.22 -5.28
C CYS A 395 26.95 -3.10 -4.84
N ALA A 396 27.20 -4.23 -4.18
CA ALA A 396 26.16 -5.13 -3.67
C ALA A 396 25.38 -4.47 -2.54
N LEU A 397 26.06 -3.75 -1.65
CA LEU A 397 25.44 -2.96 -0.58
C LEU A 397 24.59 -1.81 -1.14
N VAL A 398 25.04 -1.14 -2.21
CA VAL A 398 24.22 -0.13 -2.90
C VAL A 398 22.97 -0.74 -3.53
N ARG A 399 23.07 -1.91 -4.16
CA ARG A 399 21.93 -2.61 -4.79
C ARG A 399 20.92 -3.16 -3.79
N SER A 400 21.40 -3.76 -2.69
CA SER A 400 20.55 -4.35 -1.65
C SER A 400 19.69 -3.29 -0.96
N ARG A 401 20.25 -2.09 -0.77
CA ARG A 401 19.54 -0.92 -0.24
C ARG A 401 18.39 -0.44 -1.13
N CYS A 402 18.56 -0.47 -2.44
CA CYS A 402 17.55 0.01 -3.39
C CYS A 402 16.54 -1.07 -3.82
N GLY A 403 16.66 -2.29 -3.26
CA GLY A 403 15.68 -3.37 -3.43
C GLY A 403 15.71 -4.03 -4.80
N ASN A 404 16.88 -4.15 -5.44
CA ASN A 404 16.95 -4.56 -6.85
C ASN A 404 17.26 -6.05 -7.11
N ASP A 405 17.55 -6.82 -6.07
CA ASP A 405 17.74 -8.27 -6.18
C ASP A 405 16.74 -9.01 -5.28
N GLU A 406 15.44 -8.70 -5.41
CA GLU A 406 14.43 -9.67 -4.98
C GLU A 406 14.61 -10.90 -5.87
N ALA A 407 15.25 -11.94 -5.34
CA ALA A 407 15.23 -13.25 -5.95
C ALA A 407 13.79 -13.74 -5.90
N PHE A 408 13.05 -13.56 -6.99
CA PHE A 408 11.74 -14.17 -7.14
C PHE A 408 11.92 -15.68 -7.08
N ASN A 409 11.11 -16.36 -6.27
CA ASN A 409 11.22 -17.79 -6.14
C ASN A 409 10.72 -18.45 -7.44
N ILE A 410 11.58 -19.27 -8.05
CA ILE A 410 11.29 -19.96 -9.30
C ILE A 410 11.42 -21.45 -9.10
N ILE A 411 10.43 -22.18 -9.61
CA ILE A 411 10.47 -23.63 -9.79
C ILE A 411 10.72 -23.90 -11.27
N ASP A 412 11.78 -24.65 -11.57
CA ASP A 412 12.09 -25.10 -12.93
C ASP A 412 11.37 -26.43 -13.18
N LEU A 413 10.30 -26.39 -13.97
CA LEU A 413 9.47 -27.56 -14.23
C LEU A 413 10.22 -28.68 -14.95
N LYS A 414 11.34 -28.39 -15.62
CA LYS A 414 12.17 -29.44 -16.24
C LYS A 414 12.94 -30.27 -15.21
N LYS A 415 13.17 -29.72 -14.01
CA LYS A 415 13.88 -30.39 -12.91
C LYS A 415 12.94 -31.07 -11.93
N GLU A 416 11.64 -30.83 -12.05
CA GLU A 416 10.61 -31.45 -11.23
C GLU A 416 10.37 -32.90 -11.65
N ASP A 417 10.16 -33.77 -10.67
CA ASP A 417 9.75 -35.15 -10.91
C ASP A 417 8.37 -35.18 -11.61
N PRO A 418 8.12 -36.08 -12.57
CA PRO A 418 6.84 -36.16 -13.27
C PRO A 418 5.62 -36.32 -12.35
N ASP A 419 5.79 -36.93 -11.18
CA ASP A 419 4.75 -37.16 -10.18
C ASP A 419 4.81 -36.18 -9.00
N SER A 420 5.64 -35.13 -9.10
CA SER A 420 5.68 -34.06 -8.11
C SER A 420 4.38 -33.27 -8.05
N PHE A 421 4.15 -32.60 -6.92
CA PHE A 421 3.00 -31.72 -6.70
C PHE A 421 2.87 -30.66 -7.80
N PHE A 422 3.98 -30.05 -8.21
CA PHE A 422 3.99 -29.01 -9.24
C PHE A 422 3.75 -29.59 -10.64
N SER A 423 4.28 -30.78 -10.93
CA SER A 423 4.02 -31.49 -12.18
C SER A 423 2.55 -31.90 -12.32
N LYS A 424 1.93 -32.39 -11.24
CA LYS A 424 0.49 -32.71 -11.20
C LYS A 424 -0.38 -31.48 -11.42
N ALA A 425 -0.10 -30.37 -10.72
CA ALA A 425 -0.83 -29.12 -10.89
C ALA A 425 -0.72 -28.58 -12.32
N THR A 426 0.48 -28.61 -12.90
CA THR A 426 0.73 -28.22 -14.28
C THR A 426 -0.07 -29.10 -15.26
N ARG A 427 -0.05 -30.42 -15.07
CA ARG A 427 -0.79 -31.38 -15.89
C ARG A 427 -2.29 -31.16 -15.82
N MET A 428 -2.84 -30.97 -14.61
CA MET A 428 -4.25 -30.69 -14.39
C MET A 428 -4.70 -29.44 -15.18
N ILE A 429 -3.93 -28.35 -15.09
CA ILE A 429 -4.20 -27.09 -15.80
C ILE A 429 -4.15 -27.28 -17.31
N LEU A 430 -3.06 -27.83 -17.84
CA LEU A 430 -2.85 -27.95 -19.28
C LEU A 430 -3.85 -28.92 -19.92
N ASN A 431 -4.17 -30.03 -19.25
CA ASN A 431 -5.15 -31.00 -19.76
C ASN A 431 -6.56 -30.41 -19.79
N PHE A 432 -6.96 -29.68 -18.75
CA PHE A 432 -8.28 -29.05 -18.72
C PHE A 432 -8.44 -28.02 -19.84
N CYS A 433 -7.45 -27.14 -20.01
CA CYS A 433 -7.41 -26.15 -21.09
C CYS A 433 -7.57 -26.77 -22.48
N ARG A 434 -6.94 -27.92 -22.73
CA ARG A 434 -6.92 -28.56 -24.06
C ARG A 434 -8.16 -29.40 -24.35
N VAL A 435 -8.68 -30.10 -23.34
CA VAL A 435 -9.67 -31.17 -23.57
C VAL A 435 -11.06 -30.78 -23.06
N ARG A 436 -11.15 -29.90 -22.07
CA ARG A 436 -12.40 -29.64 -21.32
C ARG A 436 -12.90 -28.19 -21.39
N ALA A 437 -12.10 -27.26 -21.94
CA ALA A 437 -12.48 -25.85 -22.04
C ALA A 437 -13.48 -25.60 -23.18
N HIS A 438 -14.76 -25.45 -22.84
CA HIS A 438 -15.81 -25.20 -23.83
C HIS A 438 -15.82 -23.73 -24.32
N CYS A 439 -16.08 -23.50 -25.62
CA CYS A 439 -16.07 -22.15 -26.19
C CYS A 439 -17.20 -21.25 -25.67
N SER A 440 -18.33 -21.82 -25.23
CA SER A 440 -19.46 -21.05 -24.67
C SER A 440 -19.08 -20.24 -23.43
N TRP A 441 -18.07 -20.67 -22.68
CA TRP A 441 -17.57 -19.96 -21.48
C TRP A 441 -16.86 -18.64 -21.82
N ARG A 442 -16.57 -18.42 -23.10
CA ARG A 442 -15.89 -17.25 -23.65
C ARG A 442 -16.74 -16.59 -24.71
N LYS A 443 -18.05 -16.44 -24.48
CA LYS A 443 -19.00 -15.84 -25.44
C LYS A 443 -18.99 -16.50 -26.82
N HIS A 444 -18.71 -17.81 -26.88
CA HIS A 444 -18.53 -18.56 -28.12
C HIS A 444 -17.39 -18.05 -29.02
N ASP A 445 -16.43 -17.29 -28.47
CA ASP A 445 -15.28 -16.76 -29.18
C ASP A 445 -14.03 -17.60 -28.84
N PRO A 446 -13.54 -18.44 -29.78
CA PRO A 446 -12.38 -19.30 -29.54
C PRO A 446 -11.07 -18.51 -29.40
N THR A 447 -11.03 -17.25 -29.83
CA THR A 447 -9.82 -16.41 -29.79
C THR A 447 -9.59 -15.77 -28.43
N ARG A 448 -10.61 -15.76 -27.55
CA ARG A 448 -10.49 -15.22 -26.19
C ARG A 448 -9.63 -16.11 -25.30
N PRO A 449 -8.85 -15.53 -24.38
CA PRO A 449 -7.99 -16.30 -23.49
C PRO A 449 -8.82 -17.22 -22.56
N VAL A 450 -8.34 -18.45 -22.36
CA VAL A 450 -8.75 -19.28 -21.22
C VAL A 450 -7.77 -19.01 -20.09
N VAL A 451 -8.26 -18.43 -19.01
CA VAL A 451 -7.52 -18.38 -17.75
C VAL A 451 -8.02 -19.52 -16.88
N THR A 452 -7.10 -20.34 -16.40
CA THR A 452 -7.37 -21.50 -15.57
C THR A 452 -6.68 -21.30 -14.24
N SER A 453 -7.41 -21.59 -13.16
CA SER A 453 -6.85 -21.61 -11.82
C SER A 453 -7.04 -22.97 -11.17
N VAL A 454 -6.02 -23.40 -10.44
CA VAL A 454 -6.13 -24.54 -9.52
C VAL A 454 -5.93 -24.02 -8.11
N LEU A 455 -6.93 -24.22 -7.26
CA LEU A 455 -6.80 -23.96 -5.83
C LEU A 455 -6.65 -25.28 -5.11
N THR A 456 -5.67 -25.35 -4.23
CA THR A 456 -5.44 -26.52 -3.39
C THR A 456 -5.88 -26.23 -1.97
N PHE A 457 -6.31 -27.31 -1.30
CA PHE A 457 -6.76 -27.26 0.07
C PHE A 457 -6.36 -28.55 0.80
N VAL A 458 -6.44 -28.50 2.12
CA VAL A 458 -6.26 -29.66 3.00
C VAL A 458 -7.59 -30.05 3.61
N ASP A 459 -7.70 -31.32 4.02
CA ASP A 459 -8.75 -31.72 4.94
C ASP A 459 -8.49 -31.10 6.31
N VAL A 460 -9.40 -30.22 6.70
CA VAL A 460 -9.33 -29.43 7.91
C VAL A 460 -9.57 -30.24 9.18
N ASN A 461 -10.30 -31.35 9.07
CA ASN A 461 -10.59 -32.21 10.21
C ASN A 461 -9.36 -33.05 10.61
N THR A 462 -8.45 -33.29 9.66
CA THR A 462 -7.24 -34.09 9.86
C THR A 462 -5.96 -33.25 9.90
N CYS A 463 -5.98 -32.01 9.40
CA CYS A 463 -4.82 -31.12 9.44
C CYS A 463 -4.51 -30.62 10.85
N ARG A 464 -3.28 -30.86 11.30
CA ARG A 464 -2.75 -30.37 12.59
C ARG A 464 -1.53 -29.45 12.44
N CYS A 465 -1.17 -29.07 11.22
CA CYS A 465 0.02 -28.23 11.00
C CYS A 465 -0.22 -26.79 11.48
N HIS A 466 0.65 -26.27 12.35
CA HIS A 466 0.71 -24.85 12.71
C HIS A 466 2.12 -24.31 12.47
N ARG A 467 2.22 -23.11 11.87
CA ARG A 467 3.53 -22.51 11.54
C ARG A 467 4.31 -22.07 12.78
N ASN A 468 3.62 -21.70 13.87
CA ASN A 468 4.22 -21.12 15.08
C ASN A 468 4.32 -22.12 16.26
N GLY A 469 4.22 -23.43 16.00
CA GLY A 469 4.12 -24.46 17.05
C GLY A 469 2.70 -24.61 17.62
N ASP A 470 2.48 -25.68 18.39
CA ASP A 470 1.17 -26.07 18.91
C ASP A 470 0.56 -24.98 19.79
N ASN A 471 -0.43 -24.27 19.26
CA ASN A 471 -1.25 -23.35 20.04
C ASN A 471 -2.43 -24.13 20.62
N LEU A 472 -2.20 -24.82 21.75
CA LEU A 472 -3.20 -25.62 22.48
C LEU A 472 -4.48 -24.84 22.85
N HIS A 473 -4.44 -23.49 22.81
CA HIS A 473 -5.57 -22.64 23.18
C HIS A 473 -6.54 -22.28 22.04
N ASN A 474 -6.26 -22.61 20.78
CA ASN A 474 -7.13 -22.26 19.64
C ASN A 474 -7.89 -23.44 19.02
N THR A 475 -7.71 -24.66 19.50
CA THR A 475 -8.49 -25.82 19.05
C THR A 475 -9.83 -25.89 19.78
N ALA A 476 -10.70 -24.90 19.60
CA ALA A 476 -12.12 -25.20 19.60
C ALA A 476 -12.33 -26.14 18.40
N GLN A 477 -12.60 -27.40 18.69
CA GLN A 477 -12.64 -28.50 17.72
C GLN A 477 -13.91 -28.38 16.86
N GLU A 478 -13.97 -27.37 15.99
CA GLU A 478 -15.02 -27.25 14.97
C GLU A 478 -14.84 -28.40 13.97
N GLN A 479 -15.56 -29.49 14.18
CA GLN A 479 -15.72 -30.52 13.15
C GLN A 479 -16.55 -29.92 12.02
N ILE A 480 -15.98 -29.90 10.82
CA ILE A 480 -16.67 -29.41 9.63
C ILE A 480 -17.18 -30.63 8.87
N GLU A 481 -18.50 -30.70 8.72
CA GLU A 481 -19.17 -31.66 7.83
C GLU A 481 -18.99 -31.24 6.37
N ALA A 482 -17.79 -31.47 5.83
CA ALA A 482 -17.46 -31.28 4.42
C ALA A 482 -16.97 -32.62 3.85
N PRO A 483 -17.88 -33.51 3.40
CA PRO A 483 -17.49 -34.77 2.79
C PRO A 483 -16.75 -34.46 1.49
N ILE A 484 -15.43 -34.63 1.48
CA ILE A 484 -14.62 -34.38 0.29
C ILE A 484 -14.88 -35.51 -0.70
N PRO A 485 -15.45 -35.22 -1.88
CA PRO A 485 -15.73 -36.24 -2.88
C PRO A 485 -14.49 -37.02 -3.29
N SER A 486 -14.65 -38.32 -3.57
CA SER A 486 -13.55 -39.22 -3.95
C SER A 486 -12.98 -38.94 -5.34
N ASP A 487 -13.68 -38.17 -6.17
CA ASP A 487 -13.25 -37.77 -7.51
C ASP A 487 -12.36 -36.51 -7.51
N ILE A 488 -12.13 -35.88 -6.36
CA ILE A 488 -11.19 -34.76 -6.25
C ILE A 488 -9.76 -35.29 -6.26
N GLU A 489 -8.98 -34.78 -7.21
CA GLU A 489 -7.60 -35.22 -7.47
C GLU A 489 -6.67 -34.94 -6.28
N GLU A 490 -5.91 -35.96 -5.88
CA GLU A 490 -4.88 -35.88 -4.86
C GLU A 490 -3.55 -35.38 -5.46
N MET A 491 -3.12 -34.21 -5.01
CA MET A 491 -2.02 -33.45 -5.61
C MET A 491 -0.67 -33.79 -4.96
N GLY A 492 -0.66 -34.40 -3.77
CA GLY A 492 0.56 -34.57 -2.97
C GLY A 492 0.82 -33.36 -2.06
N THR A 493 2.06 -33.21 -1.62
CA THR A 493 2.49 -32.09 -0.75
C THR A 493 3.62 -31.31 -1.42
N PRO A 494 3.54 -29.96 -1.52
CA PRO A 494 4.63 -29.16 -2.05
C PRO A 494 5.85 -29.18 -1.13
N ARG A 495 7.05 -29.33 -1.70
CA ARG A 495 8.31 -29.18 -0.96
C ARG A 495 8.45 -27.75 -0.41
N GLY A 496 8.91 -27.61 0.82
CA GLY A 496 9.10 -26.30 1.46
C GLY A 496 7.82 -25.60 1.93
N SER A 497 6.66 -26.26 1.85
CA SER A 497 5.42 -25.72 2.42
C SER A 497 5.43 -25.76 3.94
N TRP A 498 4.80 -24.76 4.58
CA TRP A 498 4.61 -24.73 6.03
C TRP A 498 3.64 -25.82 6.52
N CYS A 499 2.79 -26.35 5.64
CA CYS A 499 1.84 -27.41 5.95
C CYS A 499 2.18 -28.67 5.17
N GLN A 500 2.41 -29.77 5.88
CA GLN A 500 2.84 -31.05 5.31
C GLN A 500 1.69 -32.00 4.91
N CYS A 501 0.44 -31.62 5.18
CA CYS A 501 -0.74 -32.45 4.89
C CYS A 501 -0.96 -32.66 3.38
N MET A 502 -1.58 -33.79 3.01
CA MET A 502 -1.97 -34.07 1.63
C MET A 502 -2.84 -32.95 1.06
N ARG A 503 -2.52 -32.48 -0.15
CA ARG A 503 -3.34 -31.50 -0.87
C ARG A 503 -4.32 -32.17 -1.81
N ARG A 504 -5.49 -31.57 -1.90
CA ARG A 504 -6.50 -31.84 -2.94
C ARG A 504 -6.69 -30.59 -3.77
N GLY A 505 -6.96 -30.74 -5.07
CA GLY A 505 -7.03 -29.62 -6.00
C GLY A 505 -8.42 -29.45 -6.62
N VAL A 506 -8.92 -28.22 -6.68
CA VAL A 506 -10.05 -27.87 -7.55
C VAL A 506 -9.58 -26.98 -8.70
N ILE A 507 -10.01 -27.33 -9.90
CA ILE A 507 -9.78 -26.56 -11.11
C ILE A 507 -11.02 -25.76 -11.51
N ALA A 508 -10.82 -24.53 -11.95
CA ALA A 508 -11.83 -23.70 -12.57
C ALA A 508 -11.24 -22.75 -13.62
N VAL A 509 -12.11 -22.20 -14.47
CA VAL A 509 -11.74 -21.29 -15.56
C VAL A 509 -12.50 -19.97 -15.46
N ASN A 510 -12.02 -18.94 -16.16
CA ASN A 510 -12.78 -17.71 -16.33
C ASN A 510 -14.08 -17.98 -17.10
N TYR A 511 -15.16 -17.35 -16.65
CA TYR A 511 -16.47 -17.42 -17.29
C TYR A 511 -16.93 -16.02 -17.68
N GLU A 512 -17.15 -15.81 -18.98
CA GLU A 512 -17.48 -14.49 -19.53
C GLU A 512 -18.94 -14.42 -19.97
N LEU A 513 -19.66 -13.44 -19.42
CA LEU A 513 -21.04 -13.13 -19.80
C LEU A 513 -21.12 -11.94 -20.75
N SER A 514 -22.22 -11.86 -21.51
CA SER A 514 -22.49 -10.74 -22.43
C SER A 514 -22.40 -9.40 -21.70
N THR A 515 -22.92 -9.33 -20.46
CA THR A 515 -22.72 -8.22 -19.52
C THR A 515 -21.41 -8.38 -18.72
N PRO A 516 -20.48 -7.42 -18.78
CA PRO A 516 -19.18 -7.54 -18.11
C PRO A 516 -19.24 -7.74 -16.59
N SER A 517 -20.28 -7.21 -15.92
CA SER A 517 -20.48 -7.34 -14.48
C SER A 517 -20.83 -8.77 -14.02
N GLY A 518 -21.35 -9.59 -14.93
CA GLY A 518 -21.67 -10.99 -14.68
C GLY A 518 -20.48 -11.94 -14.81
N SER A 519 -19.40 -11.52 -15.48
CA SER A 519 -18.21 -12.35 -15.68
C SER A 519 -17.51 -12.67 -14.35
N ARG A 520 -16.85 -13.82 -14.28
CA ARG A 520 -16.09 -14.28 -13.11
C ARG A 520 -14.71 -14.75 -13.53
N CYS A 521 -13.71 -14.36 -12.74
CA CYS A 521 -12.34 -14.86 -12.90
C CYS A 521 -12.25 -16.32 -12.45
N SER A 522 -11.24 -17.03 -12.95
CA SER A 522 -10.99 -18.44 -12.63
C SER A 522 -10.84 -18.71 -11.14
N GLU A 523 -10.17 -17.81 -10.42
CA GLU A 523 -9.90 -17.87 -8.99
C GLU A 523 -11.21 -17.78 -8.19
N GLN A 524 -12.12 -16.90 -8.61
CA GLN A 524 -13.45 -16.76 -7.98
C GLN A 524 -14.29 -18.01 -8.19
N ASN A 525 -14.25 -18.58 -9.41
CA ASN A 525 -14.97 -19.81 -9.70
C ASN A 525 -14.41 -21.00 -8.93
N ALA A 526 -13.08 -21.08 -8.78
CA ALA A 526 -12.43 -22.12 -7.97
C ALA A 526 -12.80 -21.99 -6.48
N MET A 527 -12.77 -20.78 -5.92
CA MET A 527 -13.25 -20.52 -4.56
C MET A 527 -14.73 -20.86 -4.39
N GLY A 528 -15.57 -20.51 -5.38
CA GLY A 528 -17.00 -20.88 -5.38
C GLY A 528 -17.19 -22.39 -5.37
N LYS A 529 -16.36 -23.14 -6.09
CA LYS A 529 -16.35 -24.61 -6.08
C LYS A 529 -15.92 -25.16 -4.72
N LEU A 530 -14.90 -24.60 -4.07
CA LEU A 530 -14.51 -24.97 -2.70
C LEU A 530 -15.64 -24.73 -1.70
N ALA A 531 -16.30 -23.57 -1.79
CA ALA A 531 -17.42 -23.24 -0.92
C ALA A 531 -18.59 -24.21 -1.11
N ALA A 532 -18.89 -24.62 -2.33
CA ALA A 532 -19.92 -25.63 -2.63
C ALA A 532 -19.58 -27.03 -2.07
N LEU A 533 -18.30 -27.32 -1.85
CA LEU A 533 -17.81 -28.55 -1.20
C LEU A 533 -17.80 -28.45 0.34
N GLY A 534 -18.20 -27.31 0.91
CA GLY A 534 -18.14 -27.06 2.35
C GLY A 534 -16.71 -26.79 2.86
N VAL A 535 -15.72 -26.62 1.98
CA VAL A 535 -14.34 -26.36 2.38
C VAL A 535 -14.24 -24.93 2.92
N PRO A 536 -13.83 -24.72 4.17
CA PRO A 536 -13.68 -23.38 4.71
C PRO A 536 -12.51 -22.65 4.05
N THR A 537 -12.54 -21.32 4.08
CA THR A 537 -11.47 -20.48 3.49
C THR A 537 -10.10 -20.78 4.09
N TRP A 538 -10.02 -21.04 5.40
CA TRP A 538 -8.79 -21.39 6.09
C TRP A 538 -8.25 -22.80 5.75
N GLY A 539 -8.99 -23.60 4.98
CA GLY A 539 -8.51 -24.86 4.40
C GLY A 539 -7.62 -24.69 3.16
N VAL A 540 -7.66 -23.52 2.52
CA VAL A 540 -6.90 -23.21 1.29
C VAL A 540 -5.40 -23.10 1.58
N ARG A 541 -4.55 -23.48 0.62
CA ARG A 541 -3.09 -23.45 0.77
C ARG A 541 -2.35 -22.84 -0.41
N GLU A 542 -2.66 -23.28 -1.63
CA GLU A 542 -1.97 -22.81 -2.83
C GLU A 542 -2.97 -22.38 -3.92
N VAL A 543 -2.59 -21.37 -4.70
CA VAL A 543 -3.35 -20.83 -5.83
C VAL A 543 -2.45 -20.85 -7.05
N PHE A 544 -2.82 -21.58 -8.09
CA PHE A 544 -2.13 -21.59 -9.38
C PHE A 544 -2.95 -20.80 -10.40
N VAL A 545 -2.31 -19.98 -11.23
CA VAL A 545 -2.98 -19.21 -12.29
C VAL A 545 -2.23 -19.31 -13.61
N HIS A 546 -2.91 -19.74 -14.67
CA HIS A 546 -2.35 -19.92 -16.01
C HIS A 546 -3.25 -19.33 -17.08
N GLY A 547 -2.66 -18.62 -18.04
CA GLY A 547 -3.34 -18.09 -19.22
C GLY A 547 -2.99 -18.82 -20.49
N MET A 548 -3.99 -19.34 -21.19
CA MET A 548 -3.84 -19.87 -22.54
C MET A 548 -4.49 -18.92 -23.55
N ASN A 549 -3.65 -18.32 -24.40
CA ASN A 549 -4.09 -17.48 -25.51
C ASN A 549 -3.29 -17.87 -26.76
N VAL A 550 -3.99 -18.15 -27.85
CA VAL A 550 -3.40 -18.62 -29.11
C VAL A 550 -2.59 -17.53 -29.80
N ASN A 551 -2.94 -16.26 -29.58
CA ASN A 551 -2.42 -15.11 -30.33
C ASN A 551 -1.38 -14.28 -29.57
N LYS A 552 -1.22 -14.50 -28.25
CA LYS A 552 -0.33 -13.68 -27.41
C LYS A 552 0.11 -14.43 -26.17
N GLU A 553 1.37 -14.24 -25.77
CA GLU A 553 1.84 -14.68 -24.46
C GLU A 553 1.18 -13.88 -23.34
N ALA A 554 0.34 -14.57 -22.55
CA ALA A 554 -0.46 -13.98 -21.48
C ALA A 554 0.19 -14.08 -20.09
N ASN A 555 1.27 -14.85 -19.94
CA ASN A 555 1.86 -15.19 -18.65
C ASN A 555 3.17 -14.41 -18.37
N PRO A 556 3.57 -14.25 -17.10
CA PRO A 556 2.85 -14.63 -15.87
C PRO A 556 1.61 -13.78 -15.60
N LEU A 557 0.58 -14.42 -15.02
CA LEU A 557 -0.69 -13.77 -14.69
C LEU A 557 -0.83 -13.55 -13.18
N PHE A 558 -1.12 -12.31 -12.80
CA PHE A 558 -1.58 -11.99 -11.45
C PHE A 558 -3.09 -12.06 -11.34
N PRO A 559 -3.61 -12.43 -10.16
CA PRO A 559 -5.01 -12.21 -9.83
C PRO A 559 -5.38 -10.73 -10.01
N CYS A 560 -6.57 -10.48 -10.57
CA CYS A 560 -7.10 -9.13 -10.67
C CYS A 560 -7.40 -8.56 -9.26
N GLY A 561 -7.58 -7.24 -9.13
CA GLY A 561 -7.79 -6.62 -7.81
C GLY A 561 -8.96 -7.20 -7.00
N VAL A 562 -10.01 -7.70 -7.65
CA VAL A 562 -11.13 -8.38 -6.96
C VAL A 562 -10.71 -9.75 -6.42
N CYS A 563 -9.99 -10.53 -7.22
CA CYS A 563 -9.47 -11.84 -6.81
C CYS A 563 -8.39 -11.69 -5.73
N GLU A 564 -7.51 -10.70 -5.87
CA GLU A 564 -6.50 -10.35 -4.88
C GLU A 564 -7.14 -10.04 -3.52
N ASN A 565 -8.14 -9.16 -3.47
CA ASN A 565 -8.87 -8.85 -2.24
C ASN A 565 -9.54 -10.09 -1.61
N MET A 566 -10.12 -10.96 -2.44
CA MET A 566 -10.71 -12.22 -1.98
C MET A 566 -9.63 -13.13 -1.38
N LEU A 567 -8.51 -13.32 -2.07
CA LEU A 567 -7.39 -14.15 -1.62
C LEU A 567 -6.70 -13.58 -0.38
N GLN A 568 -6.65 -12.26 -0.21
CA GLN A 568 -6.16 -11.62 1.02
C GLN A 568 -7.04 -11.97 2.22
N LYS A 569 -8.37 -12.00 2.05
CA LYS A 569 -9.29 -12.45 3.11
C LYS A 569 -9.06 -13.93 3.45
N VAL A 570 -8.97 -14.79 2.42
CA VAL A 570 -8.64 -16.21 2.60
C VAL A 570 -7.31 -16.39 3.35
N THR A 571 -6.28 -15.62 2.97
CA THR A 571 -4.96 -15.66 3.62
C THR A 571 -5.04 -15.22 5.08
N LYS A 572 -5.82 -14.17 5.38
CA LYS A 572 -6.05 -13.73 6.76
C LYS A 572 -6.71 -14.83 7.60
N ASP A 573 -7.65 -15.58 7.03
CA ASP A 573 -8.30 -16.68 7.73
C ASP A 573 -7.31 -17.83 8.00
N VAL A 574 -6.46 -18.18 7.02
CA VAL A 574 -5.39 -19.19 7.19
C VAL A 574 -4.39 -18.74 8.26
N LEU A 575 -3.98 -17.47 8.24
CA LEU A 575 -3.04 -16.90 9.21
C LEU A 575 -3.63 -16.92 10.63
N ALA A 576 -4.91 -16.58 10.78
CA ALA A 576 -5.59 -16.60 12.07
C ALA A 576 -5.71 -18.01 12.67
N HIS A 577 -5.99 -19.02 11.83
CA HIS A 577 -6.18 -20.40 12.30
C HIS A 577 -4.85 -21.14 12.48
N TYR A 578 -3.95 -21.06 11.50
CA TYR A 578 -2.75 -21.89 11.41
C TYR A 578 -1.43 -21.12 11.56
N GLY A 579 -1.47 -19.79 11.54
CA GLY A 579 -0.26 -18.96 11.47
C GLY A 579 0.44 -19.02 10.10
N GLY A 580 -0.16 -19.67 9.11
CA GLY A 580 0.40 -19.86 7.78
C GLY A 580 -0.07 -18.83 6.74
N ASP A 581 0.57 -18.84 5.57
CA ASP A 581 0.18 -18.01 4.42
C ASP A 581 -0.32 -18.86 3.26
N VAL A 582 -1.08 -18.24 2.34
CA VAL A 582 -1.44 -18.83 1.04
C VAL A 582 -0.40 -18.41 0.01
N THR A 583 0.03 -19.35 -0.83
CA THR A 583 1.04 -19.11 -1.88
C THR A 583 0.39 -19.02 -3.26
N LEU A 584 0.72 -17.98 -4.02
CA LEU A 584 0.38 -17.82 -5.44
C LEU A 584 1.51 -18.38 -6.31
N TYR A 585 1.14 -19.22 -7.25
CA TYR A 585 1.99 -19.82 -8.27
C TYR A 585 1.54 -19.33 -9.66
N MET A 586 2.44 -18.69 -10.39
CA MET A 586 2.21 -18.12 -11.71
C MET A 586 3.15 -18.79 -12.70
N PHE A 587 2.61 -19.21 -13.84
CA PHE A 587 3.43 -19.81 -14.88
C PHE A 587 4.17 -18.73 -15.67
N ASP A 588 5.34 -19.05 -16.23
CA ASP A 588 6.10 -18.12 -17.08
C ASP A 588 5.47 -17.86 -18.44
N ALA A 589 4.92 -18.91 -19.04
CA ALA A 589 4.52 -18.95 -20.43
C ALA A 589 3.25 -19.77 -20.66
N THR A 590 2.64 -19.62 -21.83
CA THR A 590 1.49 -20.46 -22.23
C THR A 590 1.86 -21.94 -22.35
N ALA A 591 3.09 -22.23 -22.80
CA ALA A 591 3.72 -23.54 -22.66
C ALA A 591 4.71 -23.47 -21.48
N PRO A 592 4.27 -23.79 -20.25
CA PRO A 592 5.01 -23.46 -19.05
C PRO A 592 6.31 -24.23 -18.96
N ARG A 593 7.38 -23.53 -18.58
CA ARG A 593 8.71 -24.11 -18.27
C ARG A 593 9.12 -23.82 -16.85
N LYS A 594 8.62 -22.72 -16.29
CA LYS A 594 8.93 -22.26 -14.94
C LYS A 594 7.64 -21.84 -14.23
N ILE A 595 7.63 -21.97 -12.91
CA ILE A 595 6.62 -21.38 -12.05
C ILE A 595 7.29 -20.35 -11.16
N VAL A 596 6.79 -19.12 -11.19
CA VAL A 596 7.16 -18.06 -10.25
C VAL A 596 6.18 -18.10 -9.08
N PHE A 597 6.67 -18.01 -7.85
CA PHE A 597 5.79 -18.02 -6.69
C PHE A 597 6.12 -16.97 -5.63
N LEU A 598 5.07 -16.53 -4.96
CA LEU A 598 5.07 -15.53 -3.90
C LEU A 598 3.85 -15.70 -3.01
N THR A 599 3.89 -15.18 -1.78
CA THR A 599 2.73 -15.23 -0.89
C THR A 599 1.69 -14.18 -1.28
N ILE A 600 0.41 -14.40 -1.00
CA ILE A 600 -0.65 -13.45 -1.36
C ILE A 600 -0.38 -12.01 -0.87
N PRO A 601 0.16 -11.74 0.33
CA PRO A 601 0.51 -10.39 0.77
C PRO A 601 1.54 -9.68 -0.13
N GLU A 602 2.42 -10.46 -0.76
CA GLU A 602 3.50 -9.97 -1.64
C GLU A 602 3.01 -9.63 -3.06
N ILE A 603 1.75 -9.93 -3.43
CA ILE A 603 1.19 -9.57 -4.75
C ILE A 603 1.29 -8.07 -5.02
N SER A 604 1.25 -7.24 -3.97
CA SER A 604 1.41 -5.79 -4.08
C SER A 604 2.75 -5.35 -4.70
N ASN A 605 3.75 -6.22 -4.72
CA ASN A 605 5.04 -6.00 -5.37
C ASN A 605 4.96 -6.07 -6.92
N ARG A 606 3.83 -6.50 -7.51
CA ARG A 606 3.64 -6.66 -8.97
C ARG A 606 3.90 -5.38 -9.77
N ASP A 607 3.62 -4.21 -9.18
CA ASP A 607 3.75 -2.91 -9.84
C ASP A 607 5.16 -2.32 -9.70
N GLY A 608 6.06 -3.02 -8.99
CA GLY A 608 7.48 -2.69 -8.91
C GLY A 608 8.15 -2.78 -10.28
N ALA A 609 9.07 -1.86 -10.56
CA ALA A 609 9.91 -1.92 -11.76
C ALA A 609 10.69 -3.25 -11.85
N ASN A 610 10.96 -3.87 -10.69
CA ASN A 610 11.78 -5.08 -10.54
C ASN A 610 11.07 -6.33 -11.06
N PHE A 611 9.79 -6.54 -10.74
CA PHE A 611 9.06 -7.69 -11.27
C PHE A 611 8.93 -7.63 -12.81
N LYS A 612 8.68 -6.43 -13.36
CA LYS A 612 8.61 -6.24 -14.82
C LYS A 612 9.94 -6.56 -15.51
N LYS A 613 11.05 -6.14 -14.90
CA LYS A 613 12.40 -6.45 -15.37
C LYS A 613 12.69 -7.95 -15.27
N PHE A 614 12.42 -8.56 -14.13
CA PHE A 614 12.53 -10.01 -13.91
C PHE A 614 11.75 -10.82 -14.95
N VAL A 615 10.51 -10.44 -15.26
CA VAL A 615 9.71 -11.12 -16.29
C VAL A 615 10.31 -10.95 -17.69
N ALA A 616 10.77 -9.74 -18.02
CA ALA A 616 11.32 -9.44 -19.34
C ALA A 616 12.64 -10.17 -19.58
N GLU A 617 13.52 -10.23 -18.58
CA GLU A 617 14.92 -10.62 -18.73
C GLU A 617 15.18 -12.01 -18.10
N ASP A 618 14.94 -12.22 -16.81
CA ASP A 618 15.34 -13.47 -16.12
C ASP A 618 14.38 -14.65 -16.35
N LEU A 619 13.09 -14.37 -16.46
CA LEU A 619 12.07 -15.39 -16.67
C LEU A 619 12.10 -15.89 -18.12
N ARG A 620 12.24 -14.97 -19.09
CA ARG A 620 12.09 -15.21 -20.54
C ARG A 620 13.41 -15.43 -21.32
N ASP A 621 14.57 -14.88 -20.91
CA ASP A 621 15.83 -14.97 -21.70
C ASP A 621 16.61 -16.30 -21.60
N ARG A 622 16.00 -17.41 -21.16
CA ARG A 622 16.59 -18.75 -21.39
C ARG A 622 16.18 -19.35 -22.75
N LEU A 623 15.98 -18.48 -23.74
CA LEU A 623 15.70 -18.83 -25.13
C LEU A 623 16.97 -18.70 -25.97
N GLN A 624 17.98 -19.52 -25.69
CA GLN A 624 18.92 -19.99 -26.73
C GLN A 624 19.55 -21.31 -26.26
N PRO A 625 19.61 -22.33 -27.13
CA PRO A 625 20.24 -23.61 -26.85
C PRO A 625 21.74 -23.49 -26.59
#